data_AF-A0A7S0Z9N1-F1
#
_entry.id   AF-A0A7S0Z9N1-F1
#
_cell.length_a   1.000
_cell.length_b   1.000
_cell.length_c   1.000
_cell.angle_alpha   90.00
_cell.angle_beta   90.00
_cell.angle_gamma   90.00
#
_symmetry.space_group_name_H-M   'P 1'
#
loop_
_entity.id
_entity.type
_entity.pdbx_description
1 polymer ?
#
loop_
_entity_poly.entity_id
_entity_poly.type
_entity_poly.pdbx_seq_one_letter_code
_entity_poly.pdbx_strand_id
1 'polypeptide(L)'
;RRAPTRTRSIEKRMLTALKPSPCVRVASVADKRPARRAPPPPPQCKTVTFTPTKRTTRVRCLGEDERMFIPAGAFSGTTPERRASQMLSAMLTYVSAWIVIAQLENVAPRASLAGTDANVSSDETAEAARVVDQHAFLLDHLEAHPVRDGDAWLTELSHESPSLASRIGEVRLAYAKSDFEWHNVHKLVVDGIAFGNEAVMREWLKGAYAHEAA
;
A
#
# COMPACT_ATOMS: atom_id res chain seq x y z
N ARG A 1 -58.71 -6.00 -20.15
CA ARG A 1 -58.59 -7.39 -20.68
C ARG A 1 -57.25 -7.97 -20.19
N ARG A 2 -57.33 -9.12 -19.51
CA ARG A 2 -56.31 -10.17 -19.17
C ARG A 2 -54.86 -9.92 -19.60
N ALA A 3 -53.79 -10.32 -18.90
CA ALA A 3 -53.46 -10.88 -17.57
C ALA A 3 -51.91 -10.99 -17.54
N PRO A 4 -51.26 -11.11 -16.37
CA PRO A 4 -49.80 -11.05 -16.20
C PRO A 4 -49.14 -12.44 -16.14
N THR A 5 -47.85 -12.53 -16.51
CA THR A 5 -47.02 -13.73 -16.29
C THR A 5 -46.25 -13.65 -14.97
N ARG A 6 -46.21 -14.81 -14.31
CA ARG A 6 -45.86 -15.05 -12.90
C ARG A 6 -44.95 -16.27 -12.87
N THR A 7 -43.77 -16.17 -12.25
CA THR A 7 -42.96 -17.30 -11.77
C THR A 7 -42.22 -16.81 -10.51
N ARG A 8 -42.79 -16.98 -9.29
CA ARG A 8 -42.52 -18.04 -8.30
C ARG A 8 -41.04 -18.49 -8.26
N SER A 9 -40.27 -18.10 -7.25
CA SER A 9 -40.24 -18.65 -5.87
C SER A 9 -39.38 -19.91 -5.76
N ILE A 10 -38.11 -19.74 -5.40
CA ILE A 10 -37.23 -20.75 -4.79
C ILE A 10 -36.59 -20.03 -3.59
N GLU A 11 -37.31 -20.00 -2.47
CA GLU A 11 -37.13 -20.90 -1.33
C GLU A 11 -35.98 -20.49 -0.41
N LYS A 12 -36.33 -19.57 0.51
CA LYS A 12 -35.76 -19.47 1.85
C LYS A 12 -35.86 -20.83 2.54
N ARG A 13 -34.75 -21.39 3.01
CA ARG A 13 -34.65 -22.20 4.25
C ARG A 13 -33.24 -22.77 4.36
N MET A 14 -32.43 -22.23 5.27
CA MET A 14 -31.49 -22.99 6.12
C MET A 14 -30.90 -22.02 7.15
N LEU A 15 -31.69 -21.76 8.19
CA LEU A 15 -31.20 -21.17 9.42
C LEU A 15 -31.99 -21.79 10.57
N THR A 16 -31.51 -22.90 11.12
CA THR A 16 -31.96 -23.41 12.43
C THR A 16 -30.96 -24.38 13.04
N ALA A 17 -30.37 -23.90 14.14
CA ALA A 17 -30.23 -24.62 15.41
C ALA A 17 -29.44 -25.94 15.47
N LEU A 18 -28.16 -25.83 15.85
CA LEU A 18 -27.48 -26.86 16.62
C LEU A 18 -27.40 -26.40 18.08
N LYS A 19 -28.26 -26.97 18.94
CA LYS A 19 -28.19 -26.90 20.40
C LYS A 19 -27.28 -28.03 20.91
N PRO A 20 -26.45 -27.81 21.95
CA PRO A 20 -25.63 -28.86 22.54
C PRO A 20 -26.43 -29.80 23.46
N SER A 21 -26.02 -31.07 23.45
CA SER A 21 -26.55 -32.21 24.21
C SER A 21 -26.38 -32.07 25.74
N PRO A 22 -27.27 -32.66 26.55
CA PRO A 22 -27.19 -32.61 28.00
C PRO A 22 -26.16 -33.60 28.59
N CYS A 23 -25.40 -33.14 29.57
CA CYS A 23 -24.47 -33.92 30.38
C CYS A 23 -25.17 -35.04 31.15
N VAL A 24 -24.68 -36.27 31.00
CA VAL A 24 -25.05 -37.41 31.85
C VAL A 24 -24.41 -37.23 33.23
N ARG A 25 -25.26 -37.22 34.26
CA ARG A 25 -24.91 -37.09 35.68
C ARG A 25 -24.73 -38.50 36.25
N VAL A 26 -23.50 -38.91 36.53
CA VAL A 26 -23.24 -40.17 37.26
C VAL A 26 -23.25 -39.86 38.76
N ALA A 27 -24.11 -40.55 39.50
CA ALA A 27 -24.24 -40.42 40.95
C ALA A 27 -23.01 -41.01 41.67
N SER A 28 -22.44 -40.24 42.60
CA SER A 28 -21.37 -40.68 43.50
C SER A 28 -21.95 -41.49 44.64
N VAL A 29 -21.44 -42.71 44.84
CA VAL A 29 -21.66 -43.53 46.04
C VAL A 29 -20.80 -42.98 47.16
N ALA A 30 -21.44 -42.62 48.27
CA ALA A 30 -20.78 -42.15 49.49
C ALA A 30 -20.14 -43.32 50.25
N ASP A 31 -18.82 -43.28 50.42
CA ASP A 31 -18.11 -44.14 51.37
C ASP A 31 -17.57 -43.27 52.52
N LYS A 32 -17.97 -43.61 53.75
CA LYS A 32 -17.56 -42.93 55.00
C LYS A 32 -16.30 -43.61 55.52
N ARG A 33 -15.16 -42.90 55.57
CA ARG A 33 -14.00 -43.29 56.40
C ARG A 33 -13.47 -42.12 57.25
N PRO A 34 -12.98 -42.42 58.47
CA PRO A 34 -12.65 -41.41 59.48
C PRO A 34 -11.31 -40.71 59.23
N ALA A 35 -11.21 -39.51 59.80
CA ALA A 35 -10.19 -38.49 59.58
C ALA A 35 -8.74 -38.94 59.85
N ARG A 36 -7.86 -38.75 58.85
CA ARG A 36 -6.40 -38.68 59.03
C ARG A 36 -5.97 -37.22 59.08
N ARG A 37 -5.16 -36.86 60.07
CA ARG A 37 -4.55 -35.53 60.26
C ARG A 37 -3.72 -35.13 59.03
N ALA A 38 -3.90 -33.90 58.56
CA ALA A 38 -3.14 -33.33 57.45
C ALA A 38 -1.72 -32.91 57.89
N PRO A 39 -0.69 -33.05 57.02
CA PRO A 39 0.64 -32.50 57.26
C PRO A 39 0.68 -30.97 57.08
N PRO A 40 1.66 -30.26 57.67
CA PRO A 40 1.75 -28.81 57.61
C PRO A 40 2.04 -28.28 56.18
N PRO A 41 1.62 -27.05 55.86
CA PRO A 41 1.77 -26.47 54.53
C PRO A 41 3.24 -26.15 54.19
N PRO A 42 3.65 -26.24 52.91
CA PRO A 42 4.97 -25.81 52.46
C PRO A 42 5.14 -24.29 52.52
N PRO A 43 6.38 -23.77 52.63
CA PRO A 43 6.64 -22.34 52.72
C PRO A 43 6.18 -21.60 51.47
N GLN A 44 5.50 -20.47 51.68
CA GLN A 44 4.92 -19.64 50.63
C GLN A 44 6.03 -19.01 49.78
N CYS A 45 6.16 -19.47 48.54
CA CYS A 45 6.90 -18.74 47.51
C CYS A 45 6.18 -17.41 47.25
N LYS A 46 6.82 -16.29 47.57
CA LYS A 46 6.28 -14.94 47.29
C LYS A 46 6.14 -14.77 45.78
N THR A 47 4.91 -14.79 45.28
CA THR A 47 4.61 -14.42 43.90
C THR A 47 4.93 -12.93 43.73
N VAL A 48 6.05 -12.61 43.08
CA VAL A 48 6.33 -11.25 42.64
C VAL A 48 5.31 -10.92 41.56
N THR A 49 4.25 -10.21 41.95
CA THR A 49 3.25 -9.70 41.02
C THR A 49 3.89 -8.53 40.29
N PHE A 50 4.43 -8.80 39.09
CA PHE A 50 4.82 -7.73 38.17
C PHE A 50 3.52 -7.07 37.69
N THR A 51 3.10 -6.00 38.37
CA THR A 51 2.09 -5.11 37.82
C THR A 51 2.73 -4.37 36.65
N PRO A 52 2.25 -4.53 35.40
CA PRO A 52 2.73 -3.69 34.32
C PRO A 52 2.27 -2.27 34.63
N THR A 53 3.19 -1.45 35.12
CA THR A 53 2.96 -0.02 35.17
C THR A 53 2.85 0.42 33.73
N LYS A 54 1.62 0.75 33.29
CA LYS A 54 1.39 1.54 32.09
C LYS A 54 1.99 2.93 32.32
N ARG A 55 3.32 3.03 32.33
CA ARG A 55 4.01 4.29 32.08
C ARG A 55 3.85 4.53 30.59
N THR A 56 2.67 5.00 30.20
CA THR A 56 2.52 5.82 29.02
C THR A 56 3.42 7.02 29.28
N THR A 57 4.66 6.95 28.79
CA THR A 57 5.48 8.13 28.60
C THR A 57 4.63 9.07 27.76
N ARG A 58 4.06 10.10 28.39
CA ARG A 58 3.48 11.22 27.63
C ARG A 58 4.64 11.75 26.80
N VAL A 59 4.63 11.41 25.51
CA VAL A 59 5.61 11.83 24.53
C VAL A 59 5.61 13.35 24.61
N ARG A 60 6.68 13.96 25.14
CA ARG A 60 6.84 15.42 25.31
C ARG A 60 6.87 16.19 23.98
N CYS A 61 6.54 15.52 22.88
CA CYS A 61 6.58 16.05 21.53
C CYS A 61 5.18 16.34 20.95
N LEU A 62 4.12 16.01 21.69
CA LEU A 62 2.75 16.34 21.30
C LEU A 62 2.43 17.76 21.79
N GLY A 63 2.08 18.65 20.87
CA GLY A 63 1.55 19.98 21.20
C GLY A 63 0.16 19.89 21.84
N GLU A 64 -0.41 21.06 22.18
CA GLU A 64 -1.77 21.14 22.77
C GLU A 64 -2.84 20.57 21.83
N ASP A 65 -2.57 20.53 20.52
CA ASP A 65 -3.43 19.96 19.48
C ASP A 65 -3.21 18.46 19.21
N GLU A 66 -2.49 17.73 20.09
CA GLU A 66 -2.09 16.32 19.91
C GLU A 66 -1.23 16.04 18.65
N ARG A 67 -0.76 17.07 17.95
CA ARG A 67 0.14 16.95 16.79
C ARG A 67 1.60 17.04 17.18
N MET A 68 2.46 16.32 16.45
CA MET A 68 3.91 16.38 16.62
C MET A 68 4.44 17.74 16.15
N PHE A 69 5.17 18.45 17.02
CA PHE A 69 5.81 19.71 16.62
C PHE A 69 7.03 19.45 15.72
N ILE A 70 7.03 20.05 14.53
CA ILE A 70 8.17 20.03 13.60
C ILE A 70 8.94 21.35 13.75
N PRO A 71 10.23 21.33 14.13
CA PRO A 71 11.01 22.55 14.26
C PRO A 71 11.17 23.28 12.91
N ALA A 72 10.96 24.59 12.92
CA ALA A 72 10.89 25.44 11.71
C ALA A 72 12.19 25.46 10.85
N GLY A 73 13.33 25.00 11.40
CA GLY A 73 14.60 24.91 10.68
C GLY A 73 14.82 23.62 9.89
N ALA A 74 13.98 22.59 10.04
CA ALA A 74 14.23 21.26 9.47
C ALA A 74 14.00 21.15 7.95
N PHE A 75 13.19 22.02 7.37
CA PHE A 75 12.75 21.92 5.97
C PHE A 75 12.86 23.23 5.20
N SER A 76 13.79 24.11 5.60
CA SER A 76 14.09 25.38 4.91
C SER A 76 12.85 26.26 4.65
N GLY A 77 11.87 26.22 5.55
CA GLY A 77 10.60 26.98 5.42
C GLY A 77 9.47 26.27 4.66
N THR A 78 9.67 25.04 4.18
CA THR A 78 8.60 24.21 3.59
C THR A 78 8.05 23.24 4.61
N THR A 79 6.79 22.83 4.48
CA THR A 79 6.25 21.75 5.32
C THR A 79 6.76 20.40 4.80
N PRO A 80 7.01 19.41 5.67
CA PRO A 80 7.46 18.09 5.22
C PRO A 80 6.48 17.42 4.25
N GLU A 81 5.18 17.65 4.42
CA GLU A 81 4.15 17.15 3.51
C GLU A 81 4.29 17.74 2.11
N ARG A 82 4.63 19.04 2.02
CA ARG A 82 4.90 19.70 0.73
C ARG A 82 6.16 19.15 0.08
N ARG A 83 7.18 18.82 0.87
CA ARG A 83 8.39 18.20 0.32
C ARG A 83 8.09 16.79 -0.20
N ALA A 84 7.30 16.01 0.54
CA ALA A 84 6.86 14.69 0.10
C ALA A 84 6.01 14.78 -1.18
N SER A 85 5.11 15.75 -1.30
CA SER A 85 4.29 15.92 -2.51
C SER A 85 5.14 16.24 -3.75
N GLN A 86 6.23 17.00 -3.61
CA GLN A 86 7.15 17.28 -4.72
C GLN A 86 7.83 15.99 -5.21
N MET A 87 8.30 15.15 -4.30
CA MET A 87 8.94 13.86 -4.65
C MET A 87 7.95 12.92 -5.33
N LEU A 88 6.71 12.86 -4.84
CA LEU A 88 5.65 12.08 -5.44
C LEU A 88 5.28 12.60 -6.83
N SER A 89 5.23 13.92 -7.03
CA SER A 89 4.96 14.53 -8.34
C SER A 89 6.00 14.12 -9.39
N ALA A 90 7.29 14.13 -9.04
CA ALA A 90 8.37 13.67 -9.91
C ALA A 90 8.22 12.18 -10.27
N MET A 91 7.97 11.32 -9.27
CA MET A 91 7.75 9.89 -9.47
C MET A 91 6.52 9.62 -10.36
N LEU A 92 5.40 10.30 -10.13
CA LEU A 92 4.19 10.13 -10.94
C LEU A 92 4.40 10.59 -12.38
N THR A 93 5.21 11.63 -12.60
CA THR A 93 5.59 12.09 -13.95
C THR A 93 6.41 11.02 -14.68
N TYR A 94 7.38 10.40 -13.99
CA TYR A 94 8.15 9.28 -14.54
C TYR A 94 7.27 8.08 -14.90
N VAL A 95 6.39 7.65 -13.99
CA VAL A 95 5.43 6.55 -14.27
C VAL A 95 4.51 6.89 -15.45
N SER A 96 4.08 8.14 -15.55
CA SER A 96 3.20 8.58 -16.64
C SER A 96 3.90 8.58 -18.00
N ALA A 97 5.18 8.93 -18.06
CA ALA A 97 5.98 8.79 -19.28
C ALA A 97 6.04 7.32 -19.72
N TRP A 98 6.27 6.38 -18.79
CA TRP A 98 6.24 4.94 -19.08
C TRP A 98 4.87 4.42 -19.53
N ILE A 99 3.77 4.92 -18.96
CA ILE A 99 2.42 4.59 -19.43
C ILE A 99 2.24 5.05 -20.88
N VAL A 100 2.69 6.25 -21.23
CA VAL A 100 2.60 6.77 -22.60
C VAL A 100 3.48 5.97 -23.56
N ILE A 101 4.69 5.58 -23.16
CA ILE A 101 5.57 4.70 -23.94
C ILE A 101 4.85 3.38 -24.25
N ALA A 102 4.26 2.73 -23.24
CA ALA A 102 3.51 1.50 -23.42
C ALA A 102 2.28 1.68 -24.33
N GLN A 103 1.63 2.86 -24.29
CA GLN A 103 0.54 3.16 -25.21
C GLN A 103 1.03 3.31 -26.65
N LEU A 104 2.18 3.95 -26.88
CA LEU A 104 2.76 4.10 -28.22
C LEU A 104 3.22 2.75 -28.80
N GLU A 105 3.81 1.89 -27.98
CA GLU A 105 4.22 0.52 -28.36
C GLU A 105 3.05 -0.35 -28.81
N ASN A 106 1.86 -0.15 -28.25
CA ASN A 106 0.69 -0.98 -28.57
C ASN A 106 -0.16 -0.42 -29.72
N VAL A 107 0.03 0.85 -30.08
CA VAL A 107 -0.63 1.47 -31.23
C VAL A 107 0.04 1.05 -32.54
N ALA A 108 1.37 0.92 -32.57
CA ALA A 108 2.13 0.57 -33.78
C ALA A 108 1.89 -0.86 -34.35
N PRO A 109 1.76 -1.95 -33.55
CA PRO A 109 1.64 -3.31 -34.09
C PRO A 109 0.27 -3.59 -34.72
N ARG A 110 -0.79 -2.89 -34.29
CA ARG A 110 -2.15 -3.13 -34.79
C ARG A 110 -2.40 -2.47 -36.14
N ALA A 111 -1.72 -1.36 -36.43
CA ALA A 111 -1.72 -0.75 -37.76
C ALA A 111 -0.96 -1.62 -38.77
N SER A 112 0.20 -2.17 -38.37
CA SER A 112 1.06 -2.96 -39.27
C SER A 112 0.58 -4.40 -39.53
N LEU A 113 -0.21 -5.01 -38.63
CA LEU A 113 -0.75 -6.38 -38.81
C LEU A 113 -2.14 -6.41 -39.46
N ALA A 114 -2.77 -5.26 -39.69
CA ALA A 114 -4.03 -5.15 -40.41
C ALA A 114 -3.80 -5.15 -41.94
N GLY A 115 -3.37 -6.29 -42.48
CA GLY A 115 -3.61 -6.66 -43.89
C GLY A 115 -2.47 -6.37 -44.87
N THR A 116 -1.64 -7.39 -45.10
CA THR A 116 -0.78 -7.55 -46.30
C THR A 116 -1.54 -7.69 -47.63
N ASP A 117 -2.86 -7.48 -47.65
CA ASP A 117 -3.71 -7.96 -48.76
C ASP A 117 -4.68 -6.89 -49.29
N ALA A 118 -4.64 -5.65 -48.79
CA ALA A 118 -5.53 -4.59 -49.27
C ALA A 118 -4.79 -3.26 -49.24
N ASN A 119 -4.52 -2.71 -50.44
CA ASN A 119 -4.34 -1.29 -50.75
C ASN A 119 -4.27 -0.35 -49.51
N VAL A 120 -3.19 -0.46 -48.71
CA VAL A 120 -3.00 0.36 -47.52
C VAL A 120 -2.73 1.77 -48.03
N SER A 121 -3.59 2.70 -47.63
CA SER A 121 -3.39 4.09 -47.98
C SER A 121 -2.00 4.50 -47.47
N SER A 122 -1.20 5.17 -48.30
CA SER A 122 0.14 5.64 -47.90
C SER A 122 0.14 6.45 -46.60
N ASP A 123 -1.03 6.98 -46.22
CA ASP A 123 -1.29 7.77 -45.03
C ASP A 123 -1.25 6.95 -43.72
N GLU A 124 -1.73 5.70 -43.72
CA GLU A 124 -1.70 4.83 -42.53
C GLU A 124 -0.29 4.35 -42.19
N THR A 125 0.52 4.03 -43.22
CA THR A 125 1.94 3.69 -43.06
C THR A 125 2.75 4.89 -42.56
N ALA A 126 2.42 6.10 -43.02
CA ALA A 126 3.06 7.32 -42.56
C ALA A 126 2.73 7.64 -41.10
N GLU A 127 1.49 7.40 -40.67
CA GLU A 127 1.08 7.61 -39.29
C GLU A 127 1.75 6.61 -38.33
N ALA A 128 1.83 5.33 -38.72
CA ALA A 128 2.58 4.34 -37.94
C ALA A 128 4.06 4.72 -37.80
N ALA A 129 4.69 5.26 -38.85
CA ALA A 129 6.07 5.74 -38.78
C ALA A 129 6.24 6.92 -37.81
N ARG A 130 5.30 7.88 -37.78
CA ARG A 130 5.32 9.01 -36.84
C ARG A 130 5.15 8.56 -35.38
N VAL A 131 4.30 7.55 -35.12
CA VAL A 131 4.12 6.99 -33.78
C VAL A 131 5.38 6.29 -33.29
N VAL A 132 6.05 5.54 -34.17
CA VAL A 132 7.33 4.89 -33.87
C VAL A 132 8.43 5.94 -33.61
N ASP A 133 8.46 7.02 -34.38
CA ASP A 133 9.38 8.14 -34.17
C ASP A 133 9.16 8.80 -32.80
N GLN A 134 7.91 9.05 -32.41
CA GLN A 134 7.57 9.60 -31.09
C GLN A 134 7.96 8.66 -29.92
N HIS A 135 7.80 7.34 -30.12
CA HIS A 135 8.18 6.34 -29.12
C HIS A 135 9.70 6.33 -28.90
N ALA A 136 10.47 6.24 -29.98
CA ALA A 136 11.93 6.25 -29.92
C ALA A 136 12.47 7.56 -29.33
N PHE A 137 11.91 8.70 -29.74
CA PHE A 137 12.24 10.01 -29.21
C PHE A 137 12.02 10.10 -27.70
N LEU A 138 10.86 9.63 -27.19
CA LEU A 138 10.54 9.72 -25.77
C LEU A 138 11.45 8.83 -24.91
N LEU A 139 11.87 7.68 -25.43
CA LEU A 139 12.85 6.81 -24.76
C LEU A 139 14.22 7.50 -24.66
N ASP A 140 14.74 8.04 -25.77
CA ASP A 140 16.02 8.75 -25.80
C ASP A 140 16.01 9.98 -24.86
N HIS A 141 14.90 10.73 -24.86
CA HIS A 141 14.75 11.89 -23.99
C HIS A 141 14.75 11.52 -22.50
N LEU A 142 14.17 10.38 -22.10
CA LEU A 142 14.20 9.90 -20.70
C LEU A 142 15.60 9.48 -20.26
N GLU A 143 16.39 8.90 -21.16
CA GLU A 143 17.77 8.52 -20.88
C GLU A 143 18.68 9.75 -20.76
N ALA A 144 18.48 10.75 -21.61
CA ALA A 144 19.23 12.01 -21.60
C ALA A 144 18.86 12.90 -20.38
N HIS A 145 17.58 12.93 -19.99
CA HIS A 145 17.05 13.83 -18.96
C HIS A 145 16.33 13.03 -17.86
N PRO A 146 17.01 12.67 -16.74
CA PRO A 146 16.36 11.97 -15.65
C PRO A 146 15.32 12.86 -14.96
N VAL A 147 14.13 12.32 -14.70
CA VAL A 147 13.01 13.02 -14.06
C VAL A 147 13.31 13.29 -12.58
N ARG A 148 13.91 14.44 -12.28
CA ARG A 148 14.16 14.90 -10.89
C ARG A 148 13.04 15.79 -10.39
N ASP A 149 12.62 16.73 -11.24
CA ASP A 149 11.48 17.61 -11.03
C ASP A 149 10.51 17.43 -12.20
N GLY A 150 9.30 16.99 -11.90
CA GLY A 150 8.32 16.64 -12.92
C GLY A 150 7.86 17.84 -13.75
N ASP A 151 7.78 19.03 -13.15
CA ASP A 151 7.27 20.22 -13.87
C ASP A 151 8.36 20.87 -14.73
N ALA A 152 9.60 20.91 -14.24
CA ALA A 152 10.74 21.36 -15.04
C ALA A 152 10.97 20.44 -16.24
N TRP A 153 10.95 19.12 -16.01
CA TRP A 153 11.13 18.12 -17.07
C TRP A 153 10.04 18.21 -18.14
N LEU A 154 8.77 18.40 -17.76
CA LEU A 154 7.70 18.60 -18.75
C LEU A 154 7.83 19.91 -19.51
N THR A 155 8.39 20.95 -18.87
CA THR A 155 8.67 22.22 -19.55
C THR A 155 9.72 22.02 -20.64
N GLU A 156 10.82 21.33 -20.32
CA GLU A 156 11.86 20.95 -21.29
C GLU A 156 11.29 20.11 -22.44
N LEU A 157 10.54 19.04 -22.11
CA LEU A 157 9.89 18.21 -23.12
C LEU A 157 8.91 19.00 -24.01
N SER A 158 8.21 19.99 -23.45
CA SER A 158 7.24 20.80 -24.21
C SER A 158 7.88 21.66 -25.30
N HIS A 159 9.16 22.02 -25.15
CA HIS A 159 9.91 22.78 -26.15
C HIS A 159 10.27 21.90 -27.36
N GLU A 160 10.49 20.61 -27.16
CA GLU A 160 10.84 19.65 -28.21
C GLU A 160 9.59 19.00 -28.82
N SER A 161 8.65 18.56 -27.98
CA SER A 161 7.46 17.81 -28.37
C SER A 161 6.22 18.21 -27.55
N PRO A 162 5.52 19.30 -27.92
CA PRO A 162 4.38 19.80 -27.14
C PRO A 162 3.20 18.81 -27.06
N SER A 163 3.01 17.97 -28.08
CA SER A 163 1.95 16.94 -28.09
C SER A 163 2.18 15.85 -27.05
N LEU A 164 3.42 15.38 -26.90
CA LEU A 164 3.78 14.36 -25.90
C LEU A 164 3.72 14.95 -24.49
N ALA A 165 4.22 16.17 -24.30
CA ALA A 165 4.17 16.86 -23.01
C ALA A 165 2.72 17.03 -22.50
N SER A 166 1.78 17.45 -23.36
CA SER A 166 0.36 17.55 -23.01
C SER A 166 -0.23 16.20 -22.61
N ARG A 167 0.03 15.15 -23.40
CA ARG A 167 -0.46 13.79 -23.14
C ARG A 167 0.05 13.25 -21.80
N ILE A 168 1.34 13.41 -21.50
CA ILE A 168 1.93 12.98 -20.22
C ILE A 168 1.33 13.80 -19.07
N GLY A 169 1.10 15.10 -19.27
CA GLY A 169 0.43 15.99 -18.32
C GLY A 169 -0.98 15.54 -17.94
N GLU A 170 -1.77 15.09 -18.92
CA GLU A 170 -3.11 14.52 -18.70
C GLU A 170 -3.03 13.16 -18.00
N VAL A 171 -2.15 12.27 -18.45
CA VAL A 171 -1.98 10.93 -17.88
C VAL A 171 -1.56 11.00 -16.42
N ARG A 172 -0.60 11.87 -16.06
CA ARG A 172 -0.17 11.99 -14.65
C ARG A 172 -1.27 12.51 -13.74
N LEU A 173 -2.12 13.40 -14.25
CA LEU A 173 -3.26 13.91 -13.51
C LEU A 173 -4.35 12.84 -13.33
N ALA A 174 -4.64 12.09 -14.38
CA ALA A 174 -5.60 10.99 -14.34
C ALA A 174 -5.14 9.89 -13.39
N TYR A 175 -3.88 9.46 -13.52
CA TYR A 175 -3.28 8.42 -12.70
C TYR A 175 -3.28 8.81 -11.21
N ALA A 176 -2.88 10.04 -10.88
CA ALA A 176 -2.88 10.52 -9.50
C ALA A 176 -4.29 10.60 -8.86
N LYS A 177 -5.32 10.86 -9.67
CA LYS A 177 -6.71 11.03 -9.19
C LYS A 177 -7.46 9.72 -9.07
N SER A 178 -7.27 8.81 -10.03
CA SER A 178 -8.17 7.65 -10.21
C SER A 178 -7.50 6.33 -9.86
N ASP A 179 -6.25 6.12 -10.24
CA ASP A 179 -5.59 4.81 -10.15
C ASP A 179 -4.63 4.71 -8.96
N PHE A 180 -4.05 5.83 -8.53
CA PHE A 180 -3.07 5.82 -7.46
C PHE A 180 -3.71 5.57 -6.09
N GLU A 181 -3.35 4.46 -5.47
CA GLU A 181 -3.91 4.02 -4.19
C GLU A 181 -3.28 4.74 -2.98
N TRP A 182 -3.69 5.99 -2.74
CA TRP A 182 -3.19 6.81 -1.63
C TRP A 182 -3.26 6.13 -0.25
N HIS A 183 -4.34 5.40 0.01
CA HIS A 183 -4.53 4.67 1.27
C HIS A 183 -3.50 3.56 1.46
N ASN A 184 -3.16 2.87 0.36
CA ASN A 184 -2.18 1.78 0.39
C ASN A 184 -0.78 2.32 0.63
N VAL A 185 -0.43 3.47 0.03
CA VAL A 185 0.84 4.16 0.31
C VAL A 185 0.98 4.51 1.78
N HIS A 186 -0.05 5.12 2.37
CA HIS A 186 -0.03 5.44 3.80
C HIS A 186 0.19 4.19 4.66
N LYS A 187 -0.55 3.10 4.37
CA LYS A 187 -0.40 1.83 5.08
C LYS A 187 1.02 1.26 4.95
N LEU A 188 1.54 1.16 3.73
CA LEU A 188 2.87 0.61 3.45
C LEU A 188 3.99 1.42 4.11
N VAL A 189 3.86 2.74 4.16
CA VAL A 189 4.84 3.61 4.83
C VAL A 189 4.84 3.35 6.34
N VAL A 190 3.67 3.30 6.97
CA VAL A 190 3.56 3.05 8.41
C VAL A 190 4.05 1.65 8.78
N ASP A 191 3.60 0.62 8.06
CA ASP A 191 3.98 -0.77 8.29
C ASP A 191 5.48 -0.97 8.02
N GLY A 192 6.02 -0.35 6.97
CA GLY A 192 7.44 -0.41 6.62
C GLY A 192 8.34 0.23 7.69
N ILE A 193 7.94 1.37 8.24
CA ILE A 193 8.67 2.01 9.35
C ILE A 193 8.60 1.15 10.62
N ALA A 194 7.43 0.61 10.95
CA ALA A 194 7.29 -0.25 12.13
C ALA A 194 8.17 -1.50 12.03
N PHE A 195 8.13 -2.18 10.88
CA PHE A 195 8.97 -3.35 10.62
C PHE A 195 10.46 -3.01 10.58
N GLY A 196 10.84 -1.91 9.93
CA GLY A 196 12.22 -1.43 9.89
C GLY A 196 12.76 -1.13 11.29
N ASN A 197 11.98 -0.47 12.13
CA ASN A 197 12.36 -0.19 13.52
C ASN A 197 12.55 -1.48 14.33
N GLU A 198 11.66 -2.47 14.16
CA GLU A 198 11.81 -3.77 14.81
C GLU A 198 13.09 -4.48 14.38
N ALA A 199 13.39 -4.48 13.08
CA ALA A 199 14.61 -5.08 12.54
C ALA A 199 15.88 -4.39 13.06
N VAL A 200 15.90 -3.06 13.10
CA VAL A 200 17.01 -2.28 13.65
C VAL A 200 17.23 -2.60 15.14
N MET A 201 16.16 -2.71 15.93
CA MET A 201 16.26 -3.08 17.35
C MET A 201 16.77 -4.50 17.54
N ARG A 202 16.32 -5.46 16.70
CA ARG A 202 16.81 -6.85 16.72
C ARG A 202 18.30 -6.92 16.40
N GLU A 203 18.76 -6.19 15.38
CA GLU A 203 20.18 -6.16 15.02
C GLU A 203 21.03 -5.47 16.07
N TRP A 204 20.55 -4.36 16.66
CA TRP A 204 21.23 -3.69 17.76
C TRP A 204 21.41 -4.62 18.97
N LEU A 205 20.37 -5.37 19.36
CA LEU A 205 20.47 -6.35 20.44
C LEU A 205 21.52 -7.43 20.13
N LYS A 206 21.53 -7.94 18.89
CA LYS A 206 22.52 -8.93 18.45
C LYS A 206 23.95 -8.41 18.57
N GLY A 207 24.19 -7.16 18.16
CA GLY A 207 25.49 -6.50 18.31
C GLY A 207 25.89 -6.28 19.76
N ALA A 208 24.95 -5.89 20.63
CA ALA A 208 25.21 -5.69 22.05
C ALA A 208 25.66 -6.98 22.75
N TYR A 209 24.97 -8.10 22.51
CA TYR A 209 25.35 -9.40 23.08
C TYR A 209 26.65 -9.96 22.48
N ALA A 210 26.98 -9.63 21.23
CA ALA A 210 28.25 -10.03 20.63
C ALA A 210 29.46 -9.31 21.27
N HIS A 211 29.30 -8.07 21.72
CA HIS A 211 30.34 -7.32 22.43
C HIS A 211 30.52 -7.81 23.88
N GLU A 212 29.49 -8.36 24.51
CA GLU A 212 29.56 -8.86 25.90
C GLU A 212 30.16 -10.28 25.99
N ALA A 213 30.21 -11.00 24.86
CA ALA A 213 30.77 -12.36 24.76
C ALA A 213 32.24 -12.41 24.26
N ALA A 214 32.84 -11.25 23.95
CA ALA A 214 34.24 -11.10 23.52
C ALA A 214 35.09 -10.54 24.67
#